data_AF-A0A958GAF9-F1
#
_entry.id   AF-A0A958GAF9-F1
#
_cell.length_a   1.000
_cell.length_b   1.000
_cell.length_c   1.000
_cell.angle_alpha   90.00
_cell.angle_beta   90.00
_cell.angle_gamma   90.00
#
_symmetry.space_group_name_H-M   'P 1'
#
loop_
_entity.id
_entity.type
_entity.pdbx_description
1 polymer ?
#
loop_
_entity_poly.entity_id
_entity_poly.type
_entity_poly.pdbx_seq_one_letter_code
_entity_poly.pdbx_strand_id
1 'polypeptide(L)'
;IEPNLDYELQEFARRHNAQVSFSKEARVRFLDFARSPAGEWRANFRDLNAAVTRMATMARGGRITEEIVEGEIRRLQQAWRFPEGASPQQQVLDEVLDETRLEAIDQFDRFQLEGVLQVCRASASLSEAGRKLFAISRQRKKNANDADRLRKYLAKFGLEWGAVKGEG
;
A
#
# COMPACT_ATOMS: atom_id res chain seq x y z
N ILE A 1 21.32 15.32 5.69
CA ILE A 1 20.15 14.79 6.41
C ILE A 1 20.32 14.85 7.93
N GLU A 2 21.48 14.51 8.51
CA GLU A 2 21.70 14.50 9.98
C GLU A 2 21.38 15.82 10.70
N PRO A 3 21.88 17.01 10.27
CA PRO A 3 21.54 18.26 10.96
C PRO A 3 20.04 18.57 10.93
N ASN A 4 19.37 18.18 9.84
CA ASN A 4 17.93 18.37 9.69
C ASN A 4 17.16 17.43 10.62
N LEU A 5 17.61 16.18 10.78
CA LEU A 5 17.00 15.24 11.72
C LEU A 5 17.07 15.76 13.16
N ASP A 6 18.22 16.31 13.56
CA ASP A 6 18.41 16.88 14.90
C ASP A 6 17.53 18.12 15.11
N TYR A 7 17.44 18.98 14.10
CA TYR A 7 16.53 20.12 14.11
C TYR A 7 15.06 19.71 14.26
N GLU A 8 14.59 18.72 13.49
CA GLU A 8 13.20 18.25 13.55
C GLU A 8 12.85 17.61 14.91
N LEU A 9 13.80 16.91 15.54
CA LEU A 9 13.62 16.37 16.90
C LEU A 9 13.50 17.48 17.94
N GLN A 10 14.31 18.53 17.84
CA GLN A 10 14.22 19.70 18.72
C GLN A 10 12.91 20.45 18.52
N GLU A 11 12.48 20.64 17.26
CA GLU A 11 11.19 21.26 16.95
C GLU A 11 10.01 20.43 17.48
N PHE A 12 10.05 19.10 17.33
CA PHE A 12 9.05 18.22 17.90
C PHE A 12 8.97 18.38 19.43
N ALA A 13 10.13 18.37 20.10
CA ALA A 13 10.21 18.52 21.55
C ALA A 13 9.66 19.86 22.03
N ARG A 14 9.97 20.95 21.31
CA ARG A 14 9.45 22.29 21.59
C ARG A 14 7.93 22.36 21.44
N ARG A 15 7.36 21.74 20.41
CA ARG A 15 5.91 21.79 20.11
C ARG A 15 5.07 20.90 21.03
N HIS A 16 5.57 19.72 21.38
CA HIS A 16 4.81 18.71 22.14
C HIS A 16 5.22 18.64 23.62
N ASN A 17 6.16 19.49 24.06
CA ASN A 17 6.72 19.51 25.41
C ASN A 17 7.20 18.10 25.88
N ALA A 18 7.75 17.32 24.94
CA ALA A 18 8.13 15.93 25.15
C ALA A 18 9.49 15.66 24.51
N GLN A 19 10.47 15.27 25.32
CA GLN A 19 11.80 14.93 24.84
C GLN A 19 11.79 13.54 24.20
N VAL A 20 12.26 13.47 22.95
CA VAL A 20 12.37 12.23 22.20
C VAL A 20 13.76 12.11 21.59
N SER A 21 14.36 10.94 21.71
CA SER A 21 15.68 10.62 21.16
C SER A 21 15.70 9.26 20.49
N PHE A 22 16.60 9.05 19.53
CA PHE A 22 16.83 7.75 18.93
C PHE A 22 17.74 6.89 19.83
N SER A 23 17.54 5.57 19.82
CA SER A 23 18.63 4.65 20.18
C SER A 23 19.77 4.79 19.15
N LYS A 24 20.98 4.35 19.53
CA LYS A 24 22.14 4.45 18.64
C LYS A 24 21.90 3.68 17.33
N GLU A 25 21.36 2.48 17.46
CA GLU A 25 21.05 1.55 16.37
C GLU A 25 19.95 2.13 15.47
N ALA A 26 18.86 2.62 16.08
CA ALA A 26 17.75 3.24 15.38
C ALA A 26 18.20 4.46 14.54
N ARG A 27 19.09 5.28 15.11
CA ARG A 27 19.62 6.47 14.43
C ARG A 27 20.44 6.07 13.19
N VAL A 28 21.37 5.13 13.35
CA VAL A 28 22.19 4.63 12.23
C VAL A 28 21.28 4.10 11.14
N ARG A 29 20.32 3.24 11.50
CA ARG A 29 19.41 2.60 10.56
C ARG A 29 18.58 3.62 9.75
N PHE A 30 18.04 4.64 10.42
CA PHE A 30 17.26 5.69 9.75
C PHE A 30 18.13 6.54 8.81
N LEU A 31 19.35 6.89 9.23
CA LEU A 31 20.28 7.68 8.43
C LEU A 31 20.78 6.93 7.20
N ASP A 32 21.08 5.64 7.34
CA ASP A 32 21.48 4.77 6.24
C ASP A 32 20.36 4.68 5.20
N PHE A 33 19.12 4.47 5.65
CA PHE A 33 17.95 4.52 4.76
C PHE A 33 17.81 5.88 4.08
N ALA A 34 17.89 6.97 4.84
CA ALA A 34 17.71 8.31 4.32
C ALA A 34 18.76 8.73 3.28
N ARG A 35 19.95 8.13 3.32
CA ARG A 35 21.04 8.32 2.35
C ARG A 35 21.03 7.33 1.20
N SER A 36 20.25 6.25 1.33
CA SER A 36 20.17 5.21 0.31
C SER A 36 19.36 5.68 -0.91
N PRO A 37 19.52 5.03 -2.08
CA PRO A 37 18.67 5.28 -3.25
C PRO A 37 17.17 5.02 -3.01
N ALA A 38 16.82 4.26 -1.97
CA ALA A 38 15.42 4.02 -1.58
C ALA A 38 14.79 5.21 -0.82
N GLY A 39 15.61 6.17 -0.35
CA GLY A 39 15.18 7.41 0.27
C GLY A 39 14.75 8.45 -0.76
N GLU A 40 13.54 8.32 -1.32
CA GLU A 40 13.10 9.21 -2.41
C GLU A 40 12.80 10.64 -1.95
N TRP A 41 12.33 10.83 -0.71
CA TRP A 41 12.02 12.14 -0.11
C TRP A 41 11.26 13.09 -1.05
N ARG A 42 10.19 12.60 -1.69
CA ARG A 42 9.47 13.33 -2.75
C ARG A 42 8.95 14.70 -2.32
N ALA A 43 8.53 14.85 -1.06
CA ALA A 43 8.12 16.14 -0.49
C ALA A 43 9.22 16.84 0.33
N ASN A 44 10.48 16.45 0.14
CA ASN A 44 11.66 16.98 0.82
C ASN A 44 11.49 17.03 2.35
N PHE A 45 11.62 18.23 2.94
CA PHE A 45 11.51 18.46 4.38
C PHE A 45 10.14 18.10 4.97
N ARG A 46 9.07 18.14 4.17
CA ARG A 46 7.73 17.78 4.64
C ARG A 46 7.65 16.29 4.98
N ASP A 47 8.28 15.43 4.17
CA ASP A 47 8.36 13.98 4.43
C ASP A 47 9.17 13.71 5.70
N LEU A 48 10.31 14.39 5.86
CA LEU A 48 11.16 14.25 7.04
C LEU A 48 10.43 14.66 8.32
N ASN A 49 9.80 15.85 8.34
CA ASN A 49 9.04 16.34 9.49
C ASN A 49 7.90 15.37 9.86
N ALA A 50 7.16 14.89 8.86
CA ALA A 50 6.07 13.95 9.08
C ALA A 50 6.58 12.60 9.63
N ALA A 51 7.71 12.10 9.12
CA ALA A 51 8.33 10.87 9.60
C ALA A 51 8.80 11.00 11.05
N VAL A 52 9.51 12.09 11.38
CA VAL A 52 9.97 12.37 12.76
C VAL A 52 8.79 12.48 13.71
N THR A 53 7.73 13.21 13.33
CA THR A 53 6.52 13.37 14.15
C THR A 53 5.85 12.02 14.44
N ARG A 54 5.72 11.15 13.43
CA ARG A 54 5.14 9.81 13.61
C ARG A 54 5.99 8.93 14.52
N MET A 55 7.30 8.84 14.25
CA MET A 55 8.20 8.03 15.08
C MET A 55 8.21 8.52 16.54
N ALA A 56 8.25 9.85 16.74
CA ALA A 56 8.24 10.44 18.07
C ALA A 56 6.92 10.22 18.82
N THR A 57 5.79 10.22 18.11
CA THR A 57 4.47 9.88 18.68
C THR A 57 4.38 8.41 19.10
N MET A 58 5.05 7.51 18.37
CA MET A 58 5.08 6.07 18.67
C MET A 58 6.07 5.70 19.78
N ALA A 59 7.06 6.56 20.05
CA ALA A 59 8.10 6.37 21.06
C ALA A 59 7.57 6.54 22.50
N ARG A 60 6.77 5.57 22.98
CA ARG A 60 6.30 5.51 24.37
C ARG A 60 7.50 5.45 25.31
N GLY A 61 7.74 6.52 26.06
CA GLY A 61 8.91 6.67 26.93
C GLY A 61 10.04 7.55 26.35
N GLY A 62 9.80 8.24 25.23
CA GLY A 62 10.74 9.22 24.68
C GLY A 62 11.95 8.63 23.94
N ARG A 63 11.91 7.33 23.62
CA ARG A 63 12.97 6.64 22.87
C ARG A 63 12.44 6.01 21.59
N ILE A 64 12.94 6.48 20.46
CA ILE A 64 12.70 5.89 19.14
C ILE A 64 13.63 4.68 19.01
N THR A 65 13.04 3.49 18.99
CA THR A 65 13.72 2.21 18.83
C THR A 65 13.87 1.85 17.36
N GLU A 66 14.71 0.85 17.07
CA GLU A 66 14.89 0.33 15.72
C GLU A 66 13.57 -0.20 15.13
N GLU A 67 12.73 -0.84 15.95
CA GLU A 67 11.40 -1.31 15.55
C GLU A 67 10.50 -0.16 15.03
N ILE A 68 10.51 0.99 15.72
CA ILE A 68 9.74 2.17 15.29
C ILE A 68 10.28 2.70 13.97
N VAL A 69 11.61 2.74 13.81
CA VAL A 69 12.27 3.16 12.56
C VAL A 69 11.92 2.24 11.40
N GLU A 70 11.97 0.92 11.59
CA GLU A 70 11.60 -0.06 10.56
C GLU A 70 10.12 0.02 10.18
N GLY A 71 9.25 0.31 11.15
CA GLY A 71 7.84 0.61 10.88
C GLY A 71 7.68 1.84 9.98
N GLU A 72 8.42 2.91 10.27
CA GLU A 72 8.34 4.15 9.49
C GLU A 72 9.00 4.05 8.11
N ILE A 73 10.12 3.34 7.99
CA ILE A 73 10.75 3.05 6.69
C ILE A 73 9.77 2.32 5.78
N ARG A 74 9.10 1.28 6.28
CA ARG A 74 8.09 0.54 5.51
C ARG A 74 6.95 1.46 5.06
N ARG A 75 6.48 2.36 5.92
CA ARG A 75 5.46 3.36 5.57
C ARG A 75 5.94 4.29 4.47
N LEU A 76 7.15 4.85 4.59
CA LEU A 76 7.71 5.78 3.60
C LEU A 76 7.90 5.09 2.25
N GLN A 77 8.43 3.87 2.24
CA GLN A 77 8.56 3.07 1.02
C GLN A 77 7.20 2.79 0.37
N GLN A 78 6.16 2.49 1.16
CA GLN A 78 4.80 2.35 0.64
C GLN A 78 4.30 3.68 0.07
N ALA A 79 4.44 4.80 0.79
CA ALA A 79 3.99 6.11 0.34
C ALA A 79 4.73 6.62 -0.92
N TRP A 80 6.00 6.26 -1.11
CA TRP A 80 6.75 6.65 -2.31
C TRP A 80 6.50 5.73 -3.49
N ARG A 81 6.30 4.42 -3.25
CA ARG A 81 5.80 3.52 -4.30
C ARG A 81 4.39 3.92 -4.75
N PHE A 82 3.57 4.48 -3.83
CA PHE A 82 2.17 4.84 -4.07
C PHE A 82 1.93 6.31 -3.69
N PRO A 83 2.20 7.27 -4.59
CA PRO A 83 1.91 8.68 -4.33
C PRO A 83 0.44 8.87 -3.95
N GLU A 84 0.15 9.80 -3.03
CA GLU A 84 -1.20 10.08 -2.52
C GLU A 84 -2.24 10.07 -3.65
N GLY A 85 -3.15 9.09 -3.63
CA GLY A 85 -4.18 8.88 -4.64
C GLY A 85 -4.10 7.56 -5.41
N ALA A 86 -2.98 6.83 -5.34
CA ALA A 86 -2.86 5.47 -5.83
C ALA A 86 -3.13 4.48 -4.70
N SER A 87 -4.32 3.90 -4.67
CA SER A 87 -4.70 2.91 -3.68
C SER A 87 -4.05 1.54 -4.02
N PRO A 88 -3.80 0.63 -3.05
CA PRO A 88 -3.37 -0.76 -3.33
C PRO A 88 -4.18 -1.47 -4.43
N GLN A 89 -5.39 -0.97 -4.64
CA GLN A 89 -6.33 -1.33 -5.65
C GLN A 89 -5.76 -1.03 -7.08
N GLN A 90 -5.18 0.15 -7.33
CA GLN A 90 -4.69 0.56 -8.67
C GLN A 90 -3.50 -0.28 -9.14
N GLN A 91 -2.67 -0.74 -8.20
CA GLN A 91 -1.54 -1.62 -8.49
C GLN A 91 -1.96 -2.96 -9.11
N VAL A 92 -3.12 -3.47 -8.70
CA VAL A 92 -3.60 -4.76 -9.19
C VAL A 92 -3.93 -4.66 -10.66
N LEU A 93 -4.43 -3.50 -11.11
CA LEU A 93 -4.74 -3.23 -12.51
C LEU A 93 -3.46 -3.10 -13.36
N ASP A 94 -2.48 -2.32 -12.90
CA ASP A 94 -1.21 -2.12 -13.62
C ASP A 94 -0.38 -3.41 -13.79
N GLU A 95 -0.57 -4.39 -12.90
CA GLU A 95 0.09 -5.69 -12.98
C GLU A 95 -0.57 -6.67 -13.97
N VAL A 96 -1.84 -6.47 -14.31
CA VAL A 96 -2.59 -7.40 -15.17
C VAL A 96 -3.01 -6.80 -16.52
N LEU A 97 -2.95 -5.48 -16.65
CA LEU A 97 -3.33 -4.76 -17.87
C LEU A 97 -2.23 -3.75 -18.23
N ASP A 98 -1.93 -3.67 -19.52
CA ASP A 98 -1.05 -2.63 -20.06
C ASP A 98 -1.75 -1.25 -20.06
N GLU A 99 -0.95 -0.18 -20.17
CA GLU A 99 -1.39 1.20 -20.13
C GLU A 99 -2.47 1.50 -21.20
N THR A 100 -2.31 0.95 -22.41
CA THR A 100 -3.26 1.12 -23.51
C THR A 100 -4.63 0.51 -23.22
N ARG A 101 -4.68 -0.69 -22.63
CA ARG A 101 -5.95 -1.32 -22.22
C ARG A 101 -6.59 -0.58 -21.05
N LEU A 102 -5.79 -0.08 -20.12
CA LEU A 102 -6.31 0.72 -19.02
C LEU A 102 -6.97 1.98 -19.55
N GLU A 103 -6.32 2.73 -20.44
CA GLU A 103 -6.86 3.93 -21.10
C GLU A 103 -8.19 3.67 -21.82
N ALA A 104 -8.39 2.47 -22.37
CA ALA A 104 -9.62 2.08 -23.05
C ALA A 104 -10.77 1.65 -22.13
N ILE A 105 -10.57 1.59 -20.80
CA ILE A 105 -11.60 1.21 -19.82
C ILE A 105 -12.09 2.46 -19.09
N ASP A 106 -13.41 2.63 -19.05
CA ASP A 106 -14.07 3.70 -18.29
C ASP A 106 -13.76 3.62 -16.79
N GLN A 107 -13.70 4.78 -16.14
CA GLN A 107 -13.35 4.88 -14.72
C GLN A 107 -14.30 4.06 -13.82
N PHE A 108 -15.59 3.95 -14.17
CA PHE A 108 -16.55 3.12 -13.45
C PHE A 108 -16.17 1.63 -13.48
N ASP A 109 -15.83 1.11 -14.66
CA ASP A 109 -15.44 -0.28 -14.83
C ASP A 109 -14.09 -0.57 -14.16
N ARG A 110 -13.16 0.40 -14.15
CA ARG A 110 -11.89 0.28 -13.43
C ARG A 110 -12.12 0.01 -11.94
N PHE A 111 -12.92 0.83 -11.25
CA PHE A 111 -13.22 0.63 -9.83
C PHE A 111 -13.85 -0.74 -9.54
N GLN A 112 -14.75 -1.21 -10.41
CA GLN A 112 -15.38 -2.51 -10.23
C GLN A 112 -14.38 -3.66 -10.46
N LEU A 113 -13.61 -3.60 -11.54
CA LEU A 113 -12.65 -4.63 -11.92
C LEU A 113 -11.61 -4.81 -10.83
N GLU A 114 -11.11 -3.70 -10.34
CA GLU A 114 -10.13 -3.60 -9.28
C GLU A 114 -10.56 -4.34 -7.99
N GLY A 115 -11.77 -4.07 -7.50
CA GLY A 115 -12.34 -4.79 -6.36
C GLY A 115 -12.53 -6.30 -6.63
N VAL A 116 -12.89 -6.66 -7.86
CA VAL A 116 -12.99 -8.08 -8.28
C VAL A 116 -11.62 -8.76 -8.22
N LEU A 117 -10.57 -8.13 -8.76
CA LEU A 117 -9.22 -8.70 -8.81
C LEU A 117 -8.64 -8.89 -7.40
N GLN A 118 -8.92 -7.99 -6.45
CA GLN A 118 -8.52 -8.16 -5.05
C GLN A 118 -9.11 -9.44 -4.44
N VAL A 119 -10.41 -9.69 -4.63
CA VAL A 119 -11.07 -10.90 -4.12
C VAL A 119 -10.54 -12.15 -4.82
N CYS A 120 -10.24 -12.08 -6.12
CA CYS A 120 -9.59 -13.16 -6.86
C CYS A 120 -8.22 -13.51 -6.27
N ARG A 121 -7.35 -12.51 -6.05
CA ARG A 121 -6.00 -12.71 -5.48
C ARG A 121 -6.05 -13.31 -4.08
N ALA A 122 -6.97 -12.85 -3.25
CA ALA A 122 -7.18 -13.33 -1.88
C ALA A 122 -7.91 -14.70 -1.79
N SER A 123 -8.27 -15.32 -2.92
CA SER A 123 -8.96 -16.61 -2.94
C SER A 123 -8.08 -17.71 -3.53
N ALA A 124 -8.27 -18.95 -3.07
CA ALA A 124 -7.51 -20.11 -3.52
C ALA A 124 -8.01 -20.65 -4.86
N SER A 125 -9.26 -20.33 -5.26
CA SER A 125 -9.83 -20.77 -6.53
C SER A 125 -10.88 -19.80 -7.07
N LEU A 126 -11.14 -19.88 -8.37
CA LEU A 126 -12.20 -19.13 -9.05
C LEU A 126 -13.58 -19.36 -8.43
N SER A 127 -13.86 -20.60 -7.99
CA SER A 127 -15.11 -20.95 -7.32
C SER A 127 -15.26 -20.31 -5.94
N GLU A 128 -14.17 -20.18 -5.19
CA GLU A 128 -14.17 -19.47 -3.91
C GLU A 128 -14.39 -17.96 -4.09
N ALA A 129 -13.63 -17.35 -5.01
CA ALA A 129 -13.78 -15.93 -5.34
C ALA A 129 -15.20 -15.60 -5.81
N GLY A 130 -15.76 -16.42 -6.71
CA GLY A 130 -17.13 -16.26 -7.20
C GLY A 130 -18.17 -16.31 -6.09
N ARG A 131 -18.04 -17.25 -5.13
CA ARG A 131 -18.96 -17.34 -3.99
C ARG A 131 -18.89 -16.11 -3.08
N LYS A 132 -17.70 -15.54 -2.87
CA LYS A 132 -17.51 -14.30 -2.11
C LYS A 132 -18.16 -13.10 -2.82
N LEU A 133 -17.85 -12.91 -4.10
CA LEU A 133 -18.35 -11.79 -4.91
C LEU A 133 -19.88 -11.82 -5.10
N PHE A 134 -20.45 -13.02 -5.26
CA PHE A 134 -21.88 -13.18 -5.52
C PHE A 134 -22.68 -13.64 -4.29
N ALA A 135 -22.14 -13.46 -3.08
CA ALA A 135 -22.67 -13.99 -1.81
C ALA A 135 -24.18 -13.76 -1.59
N ILE A 136 -24.70 -12.59 -2.01
CA ILE A 136 -26.13 -12.26 -1.90
C ILE A 136 -26.93 -12.79 -3.09
N SER A 137 -26.51 -12.51 -4.33
CA SER A 137 -27.26 -12.89 -5.53
C SER A 137 -27.40 -14.40 -5.71
N ARG A 138 -26.43 -15.19 -5.23
CA ARG A 138 -26.43 -16.65 -5.32
C ARG A 138 -27.52 -17.31 -4.49
N GLN A 139 -27.95 -16.69 -3.39
CA GLN A 139 -29.02 -17.23 -2.52
C GLN A 139 -30.38 -17.29 -3.23
N ARG A 140 -30.56 -16.46 -4.27
CA ARG A 140 -31.81 -16.38 -5.05
C ARG A 140 -31.78 -17.26 -6.30
N LYS A 141 -30.71 -18.01 -6.55
CA LYS A 141 -30.52 -18.82 -7.77
C LYS A 141 -30.69 -20.29 -7.45
N LYS A 142 -31.50 -21.00 -8.25
CA LYS A 142 -31.69 -22.45 -8.13
C LYS A 142 -30.39 -23.23 -8.37
N ASN A 143 -29.58 -22.79 -9.33
CA ASN A 143 -28.23 -23.28 -9.59
C ASN A 143 -27.27 -22.08 -9.72
N ALA A 144 -26.40 -21.87 -8.73
CA ALA A 144 -25.43 -20.77 -8.73
C ALA A 144 -24.10 -21.23 -9.35
N ASN A 145 -23.90 -20.94 -10.65
CA ASN A 145 -22.60 -21.13 -11.31
C ASN A 145 -21.74 -19.86 -11.20
N ASP A 146 -21.30 -19.57 -9.98
CA ASP A 146 -20.58 -18.34 -9.62
C ASP A 146 -19.19 -18.26 -10.28
N ALA A 147 -18.53 -19.41 -10.48
CA ALA A 147 -17.24 -19.51 -11.15
C ALA A 147 -17.33 -19.11 -12.63
N ASP A 148 -18.35 -19.59 -13.36
CA ASP A 148 -18.56 -19.22 -14.76
C ASP A 148 -18.89 -17.73 -14.93
N ARG A 149 -19.71 -17.18 -14.02
CA ARG A 149 -20.01 -15.74 -14.00
C ARG A 149 -18.75 -14.90 -13.82
N LEU A 150 -17.88 -15.29 -12.89
CA LEU A 150 -16.62 -14.60 -12.66
C LEU A 150 -15.67 -14.73 -13.85
N ARG A 151 -15.56 -15.93 -14.45
CA ARG A 151 -14.78 -16.15 -15.68
C ARG A 151 -15.21 -15.23 -16.81
N LYS A 152 -16.52 -15.16 -17.07
CA LYS A 152 -17.10 -14.29 -18.11
C LYS A 152 -16.86 -12.82 -17.82
N TYR A 153 -16.86 -12.41 -16.55
CA TYR A 153 -16.54 -11.03 -16.18
C TYR A 153 -15.08 -10.69 -16.48
N LEU A 154 -14.12 -11.52 -16.06
CA LEU A 154 -12.69 -11.31 -16.33
C LEU A 154 -12.37 -11.30 -17.83
N ALA A 155 -13.02 -12.18 -18.60
CA ALA A 155 -12.84 -12.27 -20.06
C ALA A 155 -13.24 -10.98 -20.80
N LYS A 156 -14.16 -10.15 -20.26
CA LYS A 156 -14.50 -8.85 -20.84
C LYS A 156 -13.31 -7.89 -20.90
N PHE A 157 -12.37 -8.06 -19.98
CA PHE A 157 -11.15 -7.27 -19.89
C PHE A 157 -9.94 -8.01 -20.47
N GLY A 158 -10.15 -9.14 -21.15
CA GLY A 158 -9.08 -9.98 -21.69
C GLY A 158 -8.23 -10.66 -20.62
N LEU A 159 -8.78 -10.85 -19.41
CA LEU A 159 -8.08 -11.44 -18.27
C LEU A 159 -8.48 -12.90 -18.07
N GLU A 160 -7.49 -13.73 -17.78
CA GLU A 160 -7.66 -15.12 -17.35
C GLU A 160 -7.23 -15.30 -15.89
N TRP A 161 -7.77 -16.31 -15.22
CA TRP A 161 -7.51 -16.55 -13.78
C TRP A 161 -6.02 -16.66 -13.44
N GLY A 162 -5.21 -17.34 -14.27
CA GLY A 162 -3.77 -17.50 -14.05
C GLY A 162 -3.05 -16.14 -14.04
N ALA A 163 -3.34 -15.30 -15.04
CA ALA A 163 -2.80 -13.93 -15.12
C ALA A 163 -3.19 -13.09 -13.89
N VAL A 164 -4.43 -13.22 -13.39
CA VAL A 164 -4.87 -12.49 -12.19
C VAL A 164 -4.14 -12.94 -10.92
N LYS A 165 -3.78 -14.23 -10.82
CA LYS A 165 -3.08 -14.81 -9.66
C LYS A 165 -1.57 -14.54 -9.66
N GLY A 166 -1.01 -14.01 -10.75
CA GLY A 166 0.43 -13.90 -10.92
C GLY A 166 1.10 -15.25 -11.13
N GLU A 167 0.35 -16.26 -11.60
CA GLU A 167 0.87 -17.56 -12.01
C GLU A 167 1.27 -17.45 -13.49
N GLY A 168 2.44 -16.87 -13.73
CA GLY A 168 3.09 -16.73 -15.03
C GLY A 168 4.60 -16.77 -14.87
#